data_AF-A0A352F4X0-F1
#
_entry.id   AF-A0A352F4X0-F1
#
_cell.length_a   1.000
_cell.length_b   1.000
_cell.length_c   1.000
_cell.angle_alpha   90.00
_cell.angle_beta   90.00
_cell.angle_gamma   90.00
#
_symmetry.space_group_name_H-M   'P 1'
#
loop_
_entity.id
_entity.type
_entity.pdbx_description
1 polymer ?
#
loop_
_entity_poly.entity_id
_entity_poly.type
_entity_poly.pdbx_seq_one_letter_code
_entity_poly.pdbx_strand_id
1 'polypeptide(L)'
;DEARTPLIISGPSDEATDKYYKADAIIPQLRKGEEVDGVKTGDYLVDERQHTAVLTEEGVDKAERLLGVGNLYEPSNMELLHCVEQALKAHTLYRLDHQYVVQDGEVIIVDDFTGRLMKGRRWSDGLHQAVEAKEGVKIEKENQTLATITLQNYFRLYEKLSGMTGTAETEAAEFQSTYKLDVIVIPTHQPMVRKDFSDVIYRTLPEKWDAVVEEIKECHDRGQPALVGTVSVENSELIARRLQRDAVPHNVLNAKFHEREAEIVAQAGRKGAVTIAT
;
A
#
# COMPACT_ATOMS: atom_id res chain seq x y z
N ASP A 1 -11.76 12.53 -2.90
CA ASP A 1 -11.08 11.43 -3.62
C ASP A 1 -9.72 11.05 -3.05
N GLU A 2 -8.71 11.94 -3.08
CA GLU A 2 -7.35 11.61 -2.58
C GLU A 2 -7.28 11.22 -1.10
N ALA A 3 -8.23 11.68 -0.30
CA ALA A 3 -8.31 11.39 1.14
C ALA A 3 -8.66 9.93 1.49
N ARG A 4 -8.84 9.05 0.49
CA ARG A 4 -9.09 7.61 0.71
C ARG A 4 -7.84 6.86 1.15
N THR A 5 -6.66 7.34 0.78
CA THR A 5 -5.38 6.75 1.17
C THR A 5 -4.69 7.65 2.18
N PRO A 6 -4.17 7.12 3.30
CA PRO A 6 -3.41 7.93 4.25
C PRO A 6 -2.07 8.38 3.66
N LEU A 7 -1.55 9.49 4.18
CA LEU A 7 -0.17 9.89 3.98
C LEU A 7 0.70 8.99 4.85
N ILE A 8 1.65 8.29 4.24
CA ILE A 8 2.55 7.35 4.90
C ILE A 8 3.98 7.78 4.61
N ILE A 9 4.78 7.93 5.65
CA ILE A 9 6.24 8.00 5.56
C ILE A 9 6.76 6.62 5.90
N SER A 10 7.33 5.94 4.90
CA SER A 10 8.02 4.67 5.09
C SER A 10 9.53 4.87 4.98
N GLY A 11 10.27 4.10 5.76
CA GLY A 11 11.72 4.05 5.71
C GLY A 11 12.19 2.60 5.65
N PRO A 12 13.44 2.37 5.22
CA PRO A 12 14.06 1.08 5.42
C PRO A 12 14.07 0.77 6.91
N SER A 13 13.73 -0.46 7.30
CA SER A 13 14.06 -0.92 8.65
C SER A 13 15.58 -0.90 8.81
N ASP A 14 16.08 -0.24 9.87
CA ASP A 14 17.50 -0.24 10.25
C ASP A 14 17.95 -1.60 10.83
N GLU A 15 17.03 -2.56 10.94
CA GLU A 15 17.36 -3.92 11.34
C GLU A 15 18.31 -4.55 10.32
N ALA A 16 19.58 -4.64 10.70
CA ALA A 16 20.53 -5.46 9.99
C ALA A 16 20.01 -6.90 9.97
N THR A 17 19.64 -7.40 8.79
CA THR A 17 19.20 -8.79 8.55
C THR A 17 20.16 -9.82 9.17
N ASP A 18 21.43 -9.45 9.31
CA ASP A 18 22.46 -10.25 9.97
C ASP A 18 22.11 -10.60 11.43
N LYS A 19 21.38 -9.74 12.15
CA LYS A 19 20.96 -10.00 13.54
C LYS A 19 19.97 -11.16 13.62
N TYR A 20 19.03 -11.25 12.68
CA TYR A 20 18.11 -12.40 12.59
C TYR A 20 18.85 -13.69 12.32
N TYR A 21 19.81 -13.71 11.39
CA TYR A 21 20.63 -14.90 11.13
C TYR A 21 21.48 -15.31 12.35
N LYS A 22 22.05 -14.34 13.08
CA LYS A 22 22.81 -14.62 14.31
C LYS A 22 21.92 -15.15 15.44
N ALA A 23 20.75 -14.55 15.62
CA ALA A 23 19.76 -14.98 16.60
C ALA A 23 19.27 -16.39 16.27
N ASP A 24 18.92 -16.67 15.01
CA ASP A 24 18.48 -17.97 14.54
C ASP A 24 19.51 -19.07 14.82
N ALA A 25 20.80 -18.82 14.53
CA ALA A 25 21.88 -19.79 14.70
C ALA A 25 22.07 -20.31 16.15
N ILE A 26 21.64 -19.54 17.16
CA ILE A 26 21.77 -19.94 18.56
C ILE A 26 20.57 -20.76 19.07
N ILE A 27 19.37 -20.57 18.50
CA ILE A 27 18.14 -21.18 19.02
C ILE A 27 18.18 -22.72 19.03
N PRO A 28 18.65 -23.41 17.97
CA PRO A 28 18.76 -24.87 17.98
C PRO A 28 19.70 -25.44 19.05
N GLN A 29 20.57 -24.61 19.64
CA GLN A 29 21.49 -25.01 20.70
C GLN A 29 20.88 -24.88 22.10
N LEU A 30 19.75 -24.17 22.22
CA LEU A 30 19.00 -24.01 23.47
C LEU A 30 18.10 -25.22 23.71
N ARG A 31 17.89 -25.57 24.98
CA ARG A 31 17.08 -26.70 25.41
C ARG A 31 15.80 -26.22 26.06
N LYS A 32 14.68 -26.77 25.58
CA LYS A 32 13.38 -26.56 26.22
C LYS A 32 13.42 -27.06 27.67
N GLY A 33 12.96 -26.21 28.56
CA GLY A 33 12.81 -26.44 29.97
C GLY A 33 11.36 -26.66 30.39
N GLU A 34 11.19 -26.97 31.67
CA GLU A 34 9.88 -27.06 32.33
C GLU A 34 9.93 -26.31 33.67
N GLU A 35 8.78 -25.76 34.06
CA GLU A 35 8.56 -25.19 35.37
C GLU A 35 7.75 -26.17 36.21
N VAL A 36 8.39 -26.74 37.24
CA VAL A 36 7.75 -27.67 38.18
C VAL A 36 7.97 -27.15 39.59
N ASP A 37 6.88 -26.94 40.34
CA ASP A 37 6.90 -26.43 41.72
C ASP A 37 7.71 -25.12 41.90
N GLY A 38 7.68 -24.23 40.90
CA GLY A 38 8.39 -22.95 40.90
C GLY A 38 9.86 -23.02 40.54
N VAL A 39 10.40 -24.21 40.24
CA VAL A 39 11.77 -24.39 39.76
C VAL A 39 11.74 -24.45 38.24
N LYS A 40 12.42 -23.48 37.60
CA LYS A 40 12.60 -23.41 36.15
C LYS A 40 13.86 -24.17 35.77
N THR A 41 13.72 -25.13 34.86
CA THR A 41 14.85 -25.88 34.29
C THR A 41 15.08 -25.47 32.84
N GLY A 42 16.23 -25.81 32.27
CA GLY A 42 16.51 -25.62 30.84
C GLY A 42 16.75 -24.15 30.46
N ASP A 43 16.91 -23.91 29.16
CA ASP A 43 17.29 -22.61 28.62
C ASP A 43 16.06 -21.72 28.30
N TYR A 44 14.89 -22.31 28.06
CA TYR A 44 13.67 -21.55 27.77
C TYR A 44 12.40 -22.31 28.13
N LEU A 45 11.34 -21.56 28.39
CA LEU A 45 10.00 -22.07 28.66
C LEU A 45 9.07 -21.71 27.51
N VAL A 46 8.11 -22.60 27.22
CA VAL A 46 7.09 -22.39 26.18
C VAL A 46 5.72 -22.60 26.80
N ASP A 47 4.88 -21.57 26.74
CA ASP A 47 3.46 -21.66 27.06
C ASP A 47 2.66 -21.67 25.76
N GLU A 48 2.23 -22.86 25.33
CA GLU A 48 1.41 -23.00 24.11
C GLU A 48 0.00 -22.40 24.28
N ARG A 49 -0.51 -22.25 25.51
CA ARG A 49 -1.83 -21.66 25.76
C ARG A 49 -1.79 -20.15 25.64
N GLN A 50 -0.74 -19.53 26.17
CA GLN A 50 -0.50 -18.10 26.04
C GLN A 50 0.21 -17.73 24.74
N HIS A 51 0.67 -18.74 23.98
CA HIS A 51 1.42 -18.58 22.75
C HIS A 51 2.69 -17.72 22.96
N THR A 52 3.41 -18.00 24.05
CA THR A 52 4.63 -17.30 24.45
C THR A 52 5.80 -18.26 24.64
N ALA A 53 7.01 -17.76 24.37
CA ALA A 53 8.26 -18.45 24.65
C ALA A 53 9.23 -17.45 25.28
N VAL A 54 9.86 -17.81 26.39
CA VAL A 54 10.68 -16.91 27.20
C VAL A 54 11.95 -17.63 27.65
N LEU A 55 13.10 -16.95 27.58
CA LEU A 55 14.36 -17.47 28.10
C LEU A 55 14.33 -17.56 29.63
N THR A 56 14.96 -18.59 30.18
CA THR A 56 15.29 -18.65 31.62
C THR A 56 16.58 -17.89 31.89
N GLU A 57 16.93 -17.68 33.15
CA GLU A 57 18.24 -17.11 33.51
C GLU A 57 19.40 -17.92 32.92
N GLU A 58 19.34 -19.25 32.99
CA GLU A 58 20.34 -20.15 32.37
C GLU A 58 20.40 -19.96 30.84
N GLY A 59 19.25 -19.77 30.20
CA GLY A 59 19.17 -19.52 28.77
C GLY A 59 19.72 -18.17 28.34
N VAL A 60 19.51 -17.13 29.14
CA VAL A 60 20.11 -15.80 28.94
C VAL A 60 21.63 -15.92 28.98
N ASP A 61 22.19 -16.50 30.05
CA ASP A 61 23.64 -16.69 30.21
C ASP A 61 24.25 -17.50 29.05
N LYS A 62 23.50 -18.48 28.52
CA LYS A 62 23.94 -19.30 27.40
C LYS A 62 23.84 -18.55 26.08
N ALA A 63 22.76 -17.81 25.85
CA ALA A 63 22.58 -16.97 24.67
C ALA A 63 23.67 -15.89 24.58
N GLU A 64 24.00 -15.25 25.70
CA GLU A 64 25.09 -14.27 25.81
C GLU A 64 26.43 -14.87 25.39
N ARG A 65 26.76 -16.06 25.90
CA ARG A 65 27.97 -16.79 25.53
C ARG A 65 28.02 -17.17 24.04
N LEU A 66 26.91 -17.63 23.48
CA LEU A 66 26.84 -18.01 22.06
C LEU A 66 26.90 -16.80 21.12
N LEU A 67 26.30 -15.68 21.51
CA LEU A 67 26.31 -14.43 20.75
C LEU A 67 27.60 -13.62 20.96
N GLY A 68 28.40 -13.96 21.97
CA GLY A 68 29.62 -13.24 22.33
C GLY A 68 29.34 -11.86 22.91
N VAL A 69 28.20 -11.67 23.58
CA VAL A 69 27.81 -10.41 24.22
C VAL A 69 27.91 -10.55 25.74
N GLY A 70 28.27 -9.47 26.43
CA GLY A 70 28.43 -9.49 27.89
C GLY A 70 27.11 -9.50 28.65
N ASN A 71 26.15 -8.67 28.23
CA ASN A 71 24.81 -8.60 28.82
C ASN A 71 23.79 -8.33 27.70
N LEU A 72 22.85 -9.27 27.49
CA LEU A 72 21.86 -9.20 26.43
C LEU A 72 20.81 -8.09 26.67
N TYR A 73 20.60 -7.70 27.93
CA TYR A 73 19.63 -6.68 28.34
C TYR A 73 20.21 -5.26 28.39
N GLU A 74 21.46 -5.05 27.99
CA GLU A 74 22.01 -3.70 27.86
C GLU A 74 21.35 -2.91 26.71
N PRO A 75 21.22 -1.57 26.84
CA PRO A 75 20.59 -0.74 25.81
C PRO A 75 21.17 -0.90 24.39
N SER A 76 22.46 -1.20 24.28
CA SER A 76 23.16 -1.45 23.01
C SER A 76 22.74 -2.75 22.32
N ASN A 77 22.18 -3.71 23.06
CA ASN A 77 21.79 -5.03 22.59
C ASN A 77 20.28 -5.22 22.43
N MET A 78 19.44 -4.19 22.69
CA MET A 78 17.97 -4.34 22.66
C MET A 78 17.43 -4.89 21.34
N GLU A 79 17.97 -4.46 20.20
CA GLU A 79 17.56 -5.02 18.90
C GLU A 79 17.97 -6.49 18.72
N LEU A 80 19.12 -6.88 19.26
CA LEU A 80 19.57 -8.28 19.21
C LEU A 80 18.74 -9.15 20.15
N LEU A 81 18.45 -8.67 21.36
CA LEU A 81 17.53 -9.31 22.30
C LEU A 81 16.16 -9.54 21.64
N HIS A 82 15.60 -8.51 20.99
CA HIS A 82 14.35 -8.61 20.24
C HIS A 82 14.43 -9.71 19.17
N CYS A 83 15.49 -9.73 18.36
CA CYS A 83 15.69 -10.78 17.34
C CYS A 83 15.75 -12.18 17.96
N VAL A 84 16.41 -12.35 19.12
CA VAL A 84 16.50 -13.64 19.84
C VAL A 84 15.13 -14.09 20.33
N GLU A 85 14.33 -13.17 20.89
CA GLU A 85 12.96 -13.48 21.33
C GLU A 85 12.06 -13.88 20.16
N GLN A 86 12.14 -13.18 19.03
CA GLN A 86 11.37 -13.53 17.83
C GLN A 86 11.84 -14.85 17.21
N ALA A 87 13.16 -15.12 17.18
CA ALA A 87 13.71 -16.40 16.73
C ALA A 87 13.26 -17.55 17.64
N LEU A 88 13.27 -17.35 18.95
CA LEU A 88 12.78 -18.34 19.90
C LEU A 88 11.29 -18.67 19.66
N LYS A 89 10.44 -17.65 19.48
CA LYS A 89 9.03 -17.83 19.11
C LYS A 89 8.89 -18.58 17.78
N ALA A 90 9.64 -18.18 16.75
CA ALA A 90 9.61 -18.81 15.43
C ALA A 90 9.97 -20.30 15.48
N HIS A 91 10.97 -20.69 16.28
CA HIS A 91 11.37 -22.10 16.43
C HIS A 91 10.39 -22.93 17.25
N THR A 92 9.77 -22.33 18.27
CA THR A 92 8.99 -23.09 19.27
C THR A 92 7.49 -23.14 18.99
N LEU A 93 6.91 -22.04 18.50
CA LEU A 93 5.47 -21.86 18.36
C LEU A 93 4.99 -21.91 16.90
N TYR A 94 5.85 -21.58 15.94
CA TYR A 94 5.50 -21.53 14.51
C TYR A 94 6.08 -22.75 13.77
N ARG A 95 5.21 -23.62 13.28
CA ARG A 95 5.59 -24.87 12.59
C ARG A 95 5.22 -24.80 11.11
N LEU A 96 6.13 -25.32 10.29
CA LEU A 96 5.90 -25.57 8.87
C LEU A 96 4.68 -26.50 8.70
N ASP A 97 3.87 -26.22 7.68
CA ASP A 97 2.62 -26.90 7.34
C ASP A 97 1.49 -26.75 8.37
N HIS A 98 1.65 -25.86 9.36
CA HIS A 98 0.58 -25.50 10.30
C HIS A 98 0.30 -24.00 10.27
N GLN A 99 1.21 -23.17 10.79
CA GLN A 99 1.05 -21.71 10.77
C GLN A 99 1.49 -21.07 9.45
N TYR A 100 2.34 -21.74 8.69
CA TYR A 100 2.84 -21.26 7.41
C TYR A 100 3.35 -22.38 6.52
N VAL A 101 3.57 -22.06 5.25
CA VAL A 101 4.23 -22.90 4.26
C VAL A 101 5.36 -22.12 3.60
N VAL A 102 6.34 -22.82 3.04
CA VAL A 102 7.39 -22.21 2.21
C VAL A 102 7.12 -22.57 0.75
N GLN A 103 6.92 -21.58 -0.10
CA GLN A 103 6.69 -21.76 -1.55
C GLN A 103 7.50 -20.74 -2.33
N ASP A 104 8.13 -21.16 -3.42
CA ASP A 104 8.92 -20.29 -4.31
C ASP A 104 10.01 -19.48 -3.58
N GLY A 105 10.51 -19.99 -2.44
CA GLY A 105 11.49 -19.29 -1.60
C GLY A 105 10.89 -18.16 -0.76
N GLU A 106 9.57 -18.15 -0.52
CA GLU A 106 8.87 -17.20 0.34
C GLU A 106 8.09 -17.93 1.44
N VAL A 107 8.03 -17.32 2.63
CA VAL A 107 7.18 -17.77 3.74
C VAL A 107 5.76 -17.23 3.54
N ILE A 108 4.77 -18.11 3.46
CA ILE A 108 3.36 -17.75 3.28
C ILE A 108 2.56 -18.18 4.50
N ILE A 109 1.92 -17.23 5.16
CA ILE A 109 1.09 -17.48 6.35
C ILE A 109 -0.14 -18.30 5.96
N VAL A 110 -0.46 -19.31 6.77
CA VAL A 110 -1.70 -20.09 6.69
C VAL A 110 -2.71 -19.47 7.66
N ASP A 111 -3.93 -19.24 7.21
CA ASP A 111 -5.03 -18.81 8.08
C ASP A 111 -5.48 -19.99 8.97
N ASP A 112 -5.31 -19.86 10.28
CA ASP A 112 -5.64 -20.89 11.27
C ASP A 112 -7.12 -21.34 11.22
N PHE A 113 -8.04 -20.49 10.75
CA PHE A 113 -9.47 -20.83 10.67
C PHE A 113 -9.85 -21.50 9.36
N THR A 114 -9.25 -21.06 8.25
CA THR A 114 -9.70 -21.47 6.90
C THR A 114 -8.71 -22.36 6.17
N GLY A 115 -7.47 -22.48 6.65
CA GLY A 115 -6.36 -23.16 5.99
C GLY A 115 -5.90 -22.48 4.69
N ARG A 116 -6.39 -21.25 4.41
CA ARG A 116 -6.05 -20.53 3.18
C ARG A 116 -4.68 -19.88 3.29
N LEU A 117 -3.97 -19.87 2.17
CA LEU A 117 -2.69 -19.17 2.03
C LEU A 117 -2.92 -17.66 1.93
N MET A 118 -2.35 -16.90 2.87
CA MET A 118 -2.44 -15.44 2.93
C MET A 118 -1.24 -14.77 2.25
N LYS A 119 -1.20 -14.85 0.91
CA LYS A 119 -0.12 -14.23 0.11
C LYS A 119 -0.03 -12.72 0.34
N GLY A 120 1.19 -12.22 0.48
CA GLY A 120 1.49 -10.79 0.70
C GLY A 120 1.25 -10.30 2.13
N ARG A 121 0.79 -11.16 3.06
CA ARG A 121 0.74 -10.83 4.49
C ARG A 121 2.02 -11.26 5.18
N ARG A 122 2.56 -10.39 6.04
CA ARG A 122 3.69 -10.67 6.93
C ARG A 122 3.22 -10.57 8.38
N TRP A 123 3.83 -11.34 9.28
CA TRP A 123 3.63 -11.13 10.71
C TRP A 123 4.36 -9.86 11.14
N SER A 124 3.80 -9.13 12.09
CA SER A 124 4.39 -7.92 12.63
C SER A 124 5.57 -8.21 13.57
N ASP A 125 6.24 -7.14 14.01
CA ASP A 125 7.20 -7.18 15.13
C ASP A 125 8.46 -8.03 14.87
N GLY A 126 8.83 -8.20 13.59
CA GLY A 126 10.05 -8.94 13.21
C GLY A 126 9.89 -10.46 13.16
N LEU A 127 8.72 -10.99 13.54
CA LEU A 127 8.48 -12.43 13.57
C LEU A 127 8.59 -13.07 12.17
N HIS A 128 8.16 -12.38 11.11
CA HIS A 128 8.23 -12.93 9.77
C HIS A 128 9.67 -13.11 9.29
N GLN A 129 10.53 -12.15 9.58
CA GLN A 129 11.97 -12.22 9.33
C GLN A 129 12.62 -13.36 10.14
N ALA A 130 12.18 -13.58 11.37
CA ALA A 130 12.66 -14.70 12.19
C ALA A 130 12.24 -16.07 11.62
N VAL A 131 11.03 -16.20 11.09
CA VAL A 131 10.59 -17.44 10.40
C VAL A 131 11.30 -17.62 9.06
N GLU A 132 11.51 -16.55 8.29
CA GLU A 132 12.33 -16.58 7.07
C GLU A 132 13.76 -17.06 7.38
N ALA A 133 14.39 -16.54 8.45
CA ALA A 133 15.70 -16.97 8.91
C ALA A 133 15.73 -18.47 9.27
N LYS A 134 14.76 -18.91 10.09
CA LYS A 134 14.60 -20.31 10.51
C LYS A 134 14.54 -21.29 9.34
N GLU A 135 13.79 -20.94 8.31
CA GLU A 135 13.59 -21.80 7.14
C GLU A 135 14.67 -21.63 6.06
N GLY A 136 15.71 -20.83 6.34
CA GLY A 136 16.79 -20.56 5.40
C GLY A 136 16.36 -19.76 4.17
N VAL A 137 15.23 -19.06 4.28
CA VAL A 137 14.71 -18.15 3.26
C VAL A 137 15.45 -16.82 3.32
N LYS A 138 15.61 -16.17 2.18
CA LYS A 138 16.20 -14.83 2.12
C LYS A 138 15.26 -13.85 2.85
N ILE A 139 15.79 -13.20 3.88
CA ILE A 139 15.03 -12.18 4.61
C ILE A 139 14.85 -10.97 3.70
N GLU A 140 13.61 -10.62 3.41
CA GLU A 140 13.29 -9.41 2.67
C GLU A 140 13.29 -8.20 3.61
N LYS A 141 13.89 -7.09 3.14
CA LYS A 141 13.92 -5.86 3.91
C LYS A 141 12.51 -5.28 3.98
N GLU A 142 11.95 -5.23 5.17
CA GLU A 142 10.66 -4.60 5.37
C GLU A 142 10.83 -3.07 5.43
N ASN A 143 9.95 -2.36 4.72
CA ASN A 143 9.81 -0.93 4.91
C ASN A 143 8.91 -0.72 6.13
N GLN A 144 9.46 -0.11 7.18
CA GLN A 144 8.67 0.24 8.34
C GLN A 144 7.90 1.54 8.07
N THR A 145 6.67 1.60 8.56
CA THR A 145 5.91 2.85 8.61
C THR A 145 6.41 3.70 9.78
N LEU A 146 7.06 4.82 9.49
CA LEU A 146 7.62 5.74 10.48
C LEU A 146 6.57 6.75 10.98
N ALA A 147 5.69 7.20 10.10
CA ALA A 147 4.62 8.12 10.44
C ALA A 147 3.44 7.94 9.47
N THR A 148 2.23 8.10 9.99
CA THR A 148 0.99 8.03 9.21
C THR A 148 0.00 9.10 9.65
N ILE A 149 -0.63 9.77 8.70
CA ILE A 149 -1.77 10.65 8.96
C ILE A 149 -2.75 10.59 7.79
N THR A 150 -4.05 10.59 8.07
CA THR A 150 -5.07 10.71 7.01
C THR A 150 -5.20 12.18 6.59
N LEU A 151 -5.54 12.46 5.33
CA LEU A 151 -5.78 13.85 4.89
C LEU A 151 -6.88 14.53 5.71
N GLN A 152 -7.91 13.78 6.12
CA GLN A 152 -8.96 14.26 7.01
C GLN A 152 -8.38 14.79 8.32
N ASN A 153 -7.54 14.00 8.98
CA ASN A 153 -6.95 14.39 10.26
C ASN A 153 -5.91 15.50 10.08
N TYR A 154 -5.12 15.45 9.01
CA TYR A 154 -4.12 16.47 8.70
C TYR A 154 -4.74 17.86 8.55
N PHE A 155 -5.77 18.00 7.71
CA PHE A 155 -6.41 19.31 7.50
C PHE A 155 -7.19 19.81 8.71
N ARG A 156 -7.65 18.92 9.60
CA ARG A 156 -8.28 19.31 10.87
C ARG A 156 -7.32 19.92 11.90
N LEU A 157 -6.01 19.83 11.67
CA LEU A 157 -5.01 20.49 12.53
C LEU A 157 -4.95 22.01 12.30
N TYR A 158 -5.43 22.50 11.16
CA TYR A 158 -5.41 23.93 10.85
C TYR A 158 -6.46 24.67 11.69
N GLU A 159 -6.06 25.78 12.31
CA GLU A 159 -6.98 26.65 13.08
C GLU A 159 -8.13 27.17 12.22
N LYS A 160 -7.85 27.45 10.95
CA LYS A 160 -8.83 27.87 9.96
C LYS A 160 -8.58 27.12 8.65
N LEU A 161 -9.63 26.47 8.17
CA LEU A 161 -9.63 25.73 6.91
C LEU A 161 -10.63 26.36 5.95
N SER A 162 -10.27 26.42 4.66
CA SER A 162 -11.15 26.81 3.57
C SER A 162 -10.72 26.11 2.29
N GLY A 163 -11.61 26.05 1.30
CA GLY A 163 -11.35 25.43 0.00
C GLY A 163 -12.21 26.06 -1.10
N MET A 164 -11.84 25.79 -2.35
CA MET A 164 -12.59 26.22 -3.52
C MET A 164 -12.57 25.13 -4.59
N THR A 165 -13.71 24.90 -5.23
CA THR A 165 -13.87 23.97 -6.36
C THR A 165 -15.17 24.29 -7.10
N GLY A 166 -15.30 23.83 -8.34
CA GLY A 166 -16.52 23.96 -9.13
C GLY A 166 -17.61 22.93 -8.81
N THR A 167 -17.32 21.90 -8.00
CA THR A 167 -18.18 20.71 -7.85
C THR A 167 -18.37 20.26 -6.39
N ALA A 168 -18.44 21.18 -5.43
CA ALA A 168 -18.56 20.83 -4.01
C ALA A 168 -19.98 20.58 -3.51
N GLU A 169 -21.01 21.14 -4.18
CA GLU A 169 -22.39 21.17 -3.65
C GLU A 169 -22.94 19.77 -3.36
N THR A 170 -22.66 18.80 -4.22
CA THR A 170 -23.11 17.42 -4.06
C THR A 170 -22.50 16.73 -2.83
N GLU A 171 -21.30 17.16 -2.42
CA GLU A 171 -20.55 16.61 -1.30
C GLU A 171 -20.60 17.50 -0.04
N ALA A 172 -21.50 18.47 0.01
CA ALA A 172 -21.58 19.43 1.11
C ALA A 172 -21.77 18.76 2.49
N ALA A 173 -22.50 17.65 2.55
CA ALA A 173 -22.69 16.87 3.77
C ALA A 173 -21.36 16.24 4.27
N GLU A 174 -20.49 15.79 3.36
CA GLU A 174 -19.17 15.25 3.72
C GLU A 174 -18.26 16.35 4.24
N PHE A 175 -18.22 17.51 3.56
CA PHE A 175 -17.44 18.68 4.00
C PHE A 175 -17.86 19.15 5.40
N GLN A 176 -19.16 19.21 5.67
CA GLN A 176 -19.66 19.66 6.96
C GLN A 176 -19.42 18.62 8.08
N SER A 177 -19.67 17.34 7.80
CA SER A 177 -19.50 16.29 8.81
C SER A 177 -18.03 16.10 9.18
N THR A 178 -17.14 16.08 8.18
CA THR A 178 -15.71 15.78 8.35
C THR A 178 -14.87 17.00 8.73
N TYR A 179 -15.09 18.14 8.07
CA TYR A 179 -14.24 19.33 8.18
C TYR A 179 -14.93 20.54 8.81
N LYS A 180 -16.25 20.47 9.09
CA LYS A 180 -17.05 21.61 9.56
C LYS A 180 -17.01 22.79 8.59
N LEU A 181 -16.99 22.47 7.29
CA LEU A 181 -17.02 23.44 6.22
C LEU A 181 -18.41 23.47 5.57
N ASP A 182 -19.00 24.67 5.55
CA ASP A 182 -20.18 24.95 4.74
C ASP A 182 -19.77 25.15 3.27
N VAL A 183 -20.60 24.68 2.35
CA VAL A 183 -20.42 24.90 0.91
C VAL A 183 -21.32 26.06 0.48
N ILE A 184 -20.74 27.00 -0.27
CA ILE A 184 -21.46 28.17 -0.79
C ILE A 184 -21.29 28.18 -2.32
N VAL A 185 -22.41 28.10 -3.04
CA VAL A 185 -22.43 28.24 -4.50
C VAL A 185 -22.27 29.71 -4.88
N ILE A 186 -21.13 30.04 -5.45
CA ILE A 186 -20.87 31.38 -5.99
C ILE A 186 -21.48 31.50 -7.39
N PRO A 187 -22.24 32.57 -7.71
CA PRO A 187 -22.76 32.79 -9.04
C PRO A 187 -21.66 32.87 -10.10
N THR A 188 -21.93 32.35 -11.30
CA THR A 188 -20.99 32.43 -12.41
C THR A 188 -20.87 33.86 -12.94
N HIS A 189 -19.69 34.21 -13.46
CA HIS A 189 -19.47 35.53 -14.07
C HIS A 189 -20.38 35.78 -15.30
N GLN A 190 -20.66 34.73 -16.07
CA GLN A 190 -21.53 34.75 -17.25
C GLN A 190 -22.61 33.66 -17.12
N PRO A 191 -23.78 33.82 -17.76
CA PRO A 191 -24.78 32.74 -17.84
C PRO A 191 -24.19 31.47 -18.46
N MET A 192 -24.46 30.32 -17.84
CA MET A 192 -24.00 29.02 -18.33
C MET A 192 -24.85 28.60 -19.54
N VAL A 193 -24.22 28.40 -20.69
CA VAL A 193 -24.89 28.06 -21.97
C VAL A 193 -24.44 26.72 -22.55
N ARG A 194 -23.61 25.96 -21.82
CA ARG A 194 -23.16 24.62 -22.24
C ARG A 194 -24.37 23.69 -22.32
N LYS A 195 -24.46 22.94 -23.41
CA LYS A 195 -25.50 21.92 -23.59
C LYS A 195 -24.97 20.60 -23.08
N ASP A 196 -25.49 20.17 -21.93
CA ASP A 196 -25.19 18.87 -21.35
C ASP A 196 -26.23 17.86 -21.85
N PHE A 197 -25.80 16.92 -22.71
CA PHE A 197 -26.66 15.88 -23.29
C PHE A 197 -26.81 14.69 -22.35
N SER A 198 -27.86 13.89 -22.53
CA SER A 198 -28.08 12.67 -21.75
C SER A 198 -27.05 11.58 -22.07
N ASP A 199 -26.76 10.75 -21.08
CA ASP A 199 -25.86 9.61 -21.23
C ASP A 199 -26.34 8.64 -22.31
N VAL A 200 -25.38 8.09 -23.07
CA VAL A 200 -25.64 7.05 -24.08
C VAL A 200 -25.09 5.72 -23.58
N ILE A 201 -25.98 4.73 -23.41
CA ILE A 201 -25.65 3.43 -22.83
C ILE A 201 -25.58 2.37 -23.93
N TYR A 202 -24.46 1.65 -23.98
CA TYR A 202 -24.22 0.56 -24.92
C TYR A 202 -24.19 -0.78 -24.19
N ARG A 203 -24.57 -1.85 -24.90
CA ARG A 203 -24.59 -3.21 -24.34
C ARG A 203 -23.19 -3.76 -24.14
N THR A 204 -22.25 -3.45 -25.04
CA THR A 204 -20.87 -3.96 -24.97
C THR A 204 -19.84 -2.84 -25.09
N LEU A 205 -18.65 -3.07 -24.53
CA LEU A 205 -17.54 -2.13 -24.62
C LEU A 205 -17.08 -1.87 -26.08
N PRO A 206 -16.96 -2.86 -26.97
CA PRO A 206 -16.63 -2.59 -28.37
C PRO A 206 -17.62 -1.65 -29.05
N GLU A 207 -18.92 -1.88 -28.90
CA GLU A 207 -19.98 -1.01 -29.46
C GLU A 207 -19.84 0.43 -28.93
N LYS A 208 -19.57 0.60 -27.62
CA LYS A 208 -19.31 1.92 -27.02
C LYS A 208 -18.11 2.60 -27.67
N TRP A 209 -16.99 1.89 -27.84
CA TRP A 209 -15.77 2.47 -28.39
C TRP A 209 -15.88 2.81 -29.87
N ASP A 210 -16.62 2.02 -30.65
CA ASP A 210 -16.93 2.34 -32.04
C ASP A 210 -17.74 3.64 -32.13
N ALA A 211 -18.77 3.78 -31.29
CA ALA A 211 -19.59 4.99 -31.26
C ALA A 211 -18.82 6.25 -30.81
N VAL A 212 -17.99 6.14 -29.76
CA VAL A 212 -17.15 7.25 -29.30
C VAL A 212 -16.20 7.73 -30.40
N VAL A 213 -15.56 6.80 -31.13
CA VAL A 213 -14.65 7.15 -32.23
C VAL A 213 -15.38 7.84 -33.37
N GLU A 214 -16.58 7.36 -33.71
CA GLU A 214 -17.40 7.99 -34.75
C GLU A 214 -17.83 9.41 -34.35
N GLU A 215 -18.25 9.63 -33.10
CA GLU A 215 -18.60 10.98 -32.63
C GLU A 215 -17.40 11.94 -32.67
N ILE A 216 -16.20 11.46 -32.30
CA ILE A 216 -14.97 12.26 -32.40
C ILE A 216 -14.69 12.66 -33.86
N LYS A 217 -14.85 11.73 -34.81
CA LYS A 217 -14.68 12.00 -36.24
C LYS A 217 -15.69 13.03 -36.75
N GLU A 218 -16.97 12.86 -36.42
CA GLU A 218 -18.00 13.82 -36.78
C GLU A 218 -17.72 15.22 -36.20
N CYS A 219 -17.14 15.31 -34.99
CA CYS A 219 -16.69 16.58 -34.40
C CYS A 219 -15.53 17.18 -35.19
N HIS A 220 -14.52 16.36 -35.49
CA HIS A 220 -13.34 16.78 -36.22
C HIS A 220 -13.69 17.28 -37.63
N ASP A 221 -14.52 16.55 -38.36
CA ASP A 221 -14.90 16.84 -39.75
C ASP A 221 -15.70 18.14 -39.87
N ARG A 222 -16.57 18.45 -38.89
CA ARG A 222 -17.26 19.75 -38.82
C ARG A 222 -16.39 20.88 -38.26
N GLY A 223 -15.15 20.57 -37.85
CA GLY A 223 -14.19 21.51 -37.28
C GLY A 223 -14.43 21.86 -35.81
N GLN A 224 -15.31 21.14 -35.10
CA GLN A 224 -15.54 21.33 -33.68
C GLN A 224 -14.43 20.65 -32.86
N PRO A 225 -13.81 21.34 -31.88
CA PRO A 225 -12.86 20.69 -30.98
C PRO A 225 -13.53 19.62 -30.09
N ALA A 226 -12.79 18.58 -29.78
CA ALA A 226 -13.22 17.50 -28.89
C ALA A 226 -12.17 17.23 -27.79
N LEU A 227 -12.65 17.17 -26.54
CA LEU A 227 -11.88 16.72 -25.38
C LEU A 227 -12.54 15.44 -24.84
N VAL A 228 -11.80 14.34 -24.83
CA VAL A 228 -12.31 13.01 -24.49
C VAL A 228 -11.68 12.57 -23.18
N GLY A 229 -12.49 12.41 -22.13
CA GLY A 229 -12.04 11.88 -20.84
C GLY A 229 -12.04 10.36 -20.85
N THR A 230 -10.97 9.74 -20.35
CA THR A 230 -10.95 8.31 -20.01
C THR A 230 -10.65 8.14 -18.51
N VAL A 231 -10.59 6.90 -18.04
CA VAL A 231 -10.24 6.56 -16.64
C VAL A 231 -8.93 5.78 -16.54
N SER A 232 -8.31 5.44 -17.68
CA SER A 232 -7.09 4.66 -17.71
C SER A 232 -6.30 4.90 -18.98
N VAL A 233 -4.97 4.84 -18.87
CA VAL A 233 -4.05 5.00 -20.00
C VAL A 233 -4.35 3.97 -21.10
N GLU A 234 -4.73 2.74 -20.71
CA GLU A 234 -5.09 1.69 -21.67
C GLU A 234 -6.28 2.07 -22.56
N ASN A 235 -7.31 2.70 -21.97
CA ASN A 235 -8.47 3.17 -22.72
C ASN A 235 -8.09 4.36 -23.62
N SER A 236 -7.26 5.28 -23.14
CA SER A 236 -6.73 6.38 -23.95
C SER A 236 -5.95 5.88 -25.17
N GLU A 237 -5.07 4.90 -24.99
CA GLU A 237 -4.31 4.26 -26.06
C GLU A 237 -5.20 3.46 -27.02
N LEU A 238 -6.27 2.83 -26.53
CA LEU A 238 -7.25 2.16 -27.37
C LEU A 238 -7.95 3.13 -28.33
N ILE A 239 -8.41 4.27 -27.82
CA ILE A 239 -9.07 5.30 -28.63
C ILE A 239 -8.06 5.93 -29.60
N ALA A 240 -6.86 6.26 -29.13
CA ALA A 240 -5.79 6.83 -29.95
C ALA A 240 -5.44 5.95 -31.15
N ARG A 241 -5.27 4.64 -30.94
CA ARG A 241 -5.00 3.67 -32.02
C ARG A 241 -6.13 3.61 -33.05
N ARG A 242 -7.39 3.74 -32.62
CA ARG A 242 -8.55 3.73 -33.52
C ARG A 242 -8.59 5.01 -34.35
N LEU A 243 -8.40 6.17 -33.72
CA LEU A 243 -8.32 7.46 -34.41
C LEU A 243 -7.13 7.53 -35.39
N GLN A 244 -6.00 6.92 -35.04
CA GLN A 244 -4.84 6.85 -35.94
C GLN A 244 -5.13 6.04 -37.20
N ARG A 245 -5.89 4.93 -37.10
CA ARG A 245 -6.33 4.14 -38.26
C ARG A 245 -7.23 4.94 -39.20
N ASP A 246 -8.05 5.81 -38.62
CA ASP A 246 -8.97 6.68 -39.35
C ASP A 246 -8.32 8.02 -39.75
N ALA A 247 -7.00 8.16 -39.56
CA ALA A 247 -6.20 9.34 -39.89
C ALA A 247 -6.66 10.66 -39.23
N VAL A 248 -7.28 10.59 -38.05
CA VAL A 248 -7.70 11.77 -37.27
C VAL A 248 -6.53 12.27 -36.41
N PRO A 249 -6.01 13.49 -36.62
CA PRO A 249 -4.96 14.07 -35.78
C PRO A 249 -5.47 14.29 -34.35
N HIS A 250 -4.73 13.81 -33.36
CA HIS A 250 -5.11 13.91 -31.95
C HIS A 250 -3.89 14.00 -31.03
N ASN A 251 -4.10 14.49 -29.81
CA ASN A 251 -3.13 14.45 -28.72
C ASN A 251 -3.62 13.52 -27.60
N VAL A 252 -2.69 12.91 -26.87
CA VAL A 252 -2.98 12.07 -25.70
C VAL A 252 -2.26 12.65 -24.49
N LEU A 253 -3.00 12.86 -23.40
CA LEU A 253 -2.53 13.36 -22.12
C LEU A 253 -2.69 12.25 -21.09
N ASN A 254 -1.58 11.84 -20.48
CA ASN A 254 -1.52 10.70 -19.55
C ASN A 254 -1.12 11.14 -18.14
N ALA A 255 -1.17 12.45 -17.85
CA ALA A 255 -0.78 13.05 -16.58
C ALA A 255 0.66 12.71 -16.14
N LYS A 256 1.56 12.48 -17.10
CA LYS A 256 2.98 12.13 -16.82
C LYS A 256 3.89 13.36 -16.85
N PHE A 257 3.58 14.34 -17.69
CA PHE A 257 4.43 15.54 -17.88
C PHE A 257 3.60 16.81 -17.78
N HIS A 258 3.32 17.26 -16.55
CA HIS A 258 2.37 18.34 -16.28
C HIS A 258 2.64 19.64 -17.07
N GLU A 259 3.89 20.09 -17.18
CA GLU A 259 4.22 21.34 -17.90
C GLU A 259 3.93 21.26 -19.41
N ARG A 260 4.34 20.16 -20.05
CA ARG A 260 4.15 19.97 -21.49
C ARG A 260 2.68 19.69 -21.84
N GLU A 261 1.98 18.97 -20.98
CA GLU A 261 0.55 18.68 -21.15
C GLU A 261 -0.30 19.96 -21.05
N ALA A 262 0.09 20.91 -20.19
CA ALA A 262 -0.60 22.20 -20.08
C ALA A 262 -0.56 23.01 -21.38
N GLU A 263 0.58 23.02 -22.10
CA GLU A 263 0.69 23.69 -23.40
C GLU A 263 -0.26 23.07 -24.44
N ILE A 264 -0.44 21.75 -24.41
CA ILE A 264 -1.34 21.03 -25.32
C ILE A 264 -2.80 21.33 -24.97
N VAL A 265 -3.17 21.28 -23.69
CA VAL A 265 -4.53 21.62 -23.22
C VAL A 265 -4.91 23.04 -23.60
N ALA A 266 -3.98 23.99 -23.51
CA ALA A 266 -4.21 25.38 -23.90
C ALA A 266 -4.62 25.53 -25.39
N GLN A 267 -4.26 24.56 -26.24
CA GLN A 267 -4.64 24.53 -27.66
C GLN A 267 -5.83 23.63 -27.98
N ALA A 268 -6.40 22.93 -27.00
CA ALA A 268 -7.49 21.97 -27.21
C ALA A 268 -8.79 22.60 -27.73
N GLY A 269 -8.98 23.92 -27.54
CA GLY A 269 -10.14 24.66 -28.05
C GLY A 269 -10.04 25.12 -29.50
N ARG A 270 -8.95 24.81 -30.23
CA ARG A 270 -8.78 25.21 -31.63
C ARG A 270 -9.65 24.39 -32.58
N LYS A 271 -10.01 24.99 -33.72
CA LYS A 271 -10.82 24.33 -34.77
C LYS A 271 -10.23 22.96 -35.13
N GLY A 272 -11.06 21.92 -35.02
CA GLY A 272 -10.71 20.53 -35.34
C GLY A 272 -9.73 19.86 -34.38
N ALA A 273 -9.35 20.48 -33.26
CA ALA A 273 -8.45 19.86 -32.29
C ALA A 273 -9.12 18.68 -31.58
N VAL A 274 -8.44 17.54 -31.52
CA VAL A 274 -8.86 16.36 -30.75
C VAL A 274 -7.85 16.10 -29.65
N THR A 275 -8.31 16.03 -28.40
CA THR A 275 -7.47 15.78 -27.23
C THR A 275 -8.09 14.66 -26.40
N ILE A 276 -7.32 13.62 -26.10
CA ILE A 276 -7.70 12.53 -25.21
C ILE A 276 -6.99 12.80 -23.88
N ALA A 277 -7.76 12.94 -22.80
CA ALA A 277 -7.27 13.16 -21.45
C ALA A 277 -7.61 11.96 -20.57
N THR A 278 -6.58 11.34 -20.00
CA THR A 278 -6.71 10.22 -19.07
C THR A 278 -7.10 10.67 -17.68
#